data_AF-A0A7Y5CSV0-F1
#
_entry.id   AF-A0A7Y5CSV0-F1
#
_cell.length_a   1.000
_cell.length_b   1.000
_cell.length_c   1.000
_cell.angle_alpha   90.00
_cell.angle_beta   90.00
_cell.angle_gamma   90.00
#
_symmetry.space_group_name_H-M   'P 1'
#
loop_
_entity.id
_entity.type
_entity.pdbx_description
1 polymer ?
#
loop_
_entity_poly.entity_id
_entity_poly.type
_entity_poly.pdbx_seq_one_letter_code
_entity_poly.pdbx_strand_id
1 'polypeptide(L)'
;MMKPARPLDTSPEVERIQIECLRRKSPAERLQLAIELTRASRRLLAMGVRRRHPEYDDEQVRLAVIRLTLPEELFLAAYPQAKDLRP
;
A
#
# COMPACT_ATOMS: atom_id res chain seq x y z
N MET A 1 -17.75 8.60 18.11
CA MET A 1 -16.36 9.03 17.82
C MET A 1 -15.44 7.88 18.19
N MET A 2 -14.72 7.30 17.23
CA MET A 2 -13.85 6.14 17.48
C MET A 2 -12.60 6.63 18.24
N LYS A 3 -12.32 6.06 19.42
CA LYS A 3 -11.06 6.34 20.13
C LYS A 3 -9.90 5.92 19.24
N PRO A 4 -8.83 6.72 19.07
CA PRO A 4 -7.66 6.27 18.34
C PRO A 4 -7.11 5.02 19.04
N ALA A 5 -7.03 3.92 18.30
CA ALA A 5 -6.48 2.68 18.81
C ALA A 5 -4.95 2.84 18.88
N ARG A 6 -4.42 2.94 20.10
CA ARG A 6 -2.97 2.92 20.32
C ARG A 6 -2.44 1.50 20.09
N PRO A 7 -1.33 1.31 19.36
CA PRO A 7 -0.66 0.02 19.28
C PRO A 7 -0.24 -0.45 20.69
N LEU A 8 -0.51 -1.71 21.02
CA LEU A 8 -0.18 -2.28 22.34
C LEU A 8 1.34 -2.43 22.56
N ASP A 9 2.10 -2.56 21.47
CA ASP A 9 3.55 -2.68 21.43
C ASP A 9 4.29 -1.32 21.47
N THR A 10 3.54 -0.21 21.47
CA THR A 10 4.09 1.15 21.49
C THR A 10 3.71 1.85 22.79
N SER A 11 4.70 2.37 23.53
CA SER A 11 4.45 3.14 24.75
C SER A 11 3.76 4.48 24.41
N PRO A 12 2.95 5.06 25.32
CA PRO A 12 2.27 6.33 25.03
C PRO A 12 3.25 7.50 24.87
N GLU A 13 4.46 7.40 25.42
CA GLU A 13 5.51 8.38 25.20
C GLU A 13 6.06 8.30 23.77
N VAL A 14 6.35 7.10 23.28
CA VAL A 14 6.87 6.88 21.92
C VAL A 14 5.82 7.29 20.88
N GLU A 15 4.54 6.98 21.11
CA GLU A 15 3.44 7.43 20.24
C GLU A 15 3.39 8.98 20.16
N ARG A 16 3.50 9.67 21.30
CA ARG A 16 3.53 11.14 21.32
C ARG A 16 4.70 11.71 20.51
N ILE A 17 5.89 11.12 20.65
CA ILE A 17 7.08 11.52 19.88
C ILE A 17 6.84 11.33 18.39
N GLN A 18 6.31 10.17 17.98
CA GLN A 18 6.01 9.88 16.58
C GLN A 18 5.02 10.89 15.98
N ILE A 19 3.93 11.18 16.68
CA ILE A 19 2.92 12.16 16.25
C ILE A 19 3.55 13.55 16.09
N GLU A 20 4.38 13.96 17.05
CA GLU A 20 5.04 15.26 17.02
C GLU A 20 6.05 15.37 15.87
N CYS A 21 6.82 14.32 15.60
CA CYS A 21 7.69 14.24 14.42
C CYS A 21 6.91 14.39 13.10
N LEU A 22 5.70 13.83 13.01
CA LEU A 22 4.86 13.97 11.82
C LEU A 22 4.24 15.38 11.71
N ARG A 23 3.85 16.00 12.83
CA ARG A 23 3.29 17.36 12.86
C ARG A 23 4.29 18.43 12.42
N ARG A 24 5.58 18.23 12.71
CA ARG A 24 6.65 19.17 12.34
C ARG A 24 7.01 19.16 10.86
N LYS A 25 6.55 18.17 10.09
CA LYS A 25 6.83 18.09 8.65
C LYS A 25 6.07 19.16 7.89
N SER A 26 6.77 19.87 7.01
CA SER A 26 6.15 20.74 6.02
C SER A 26 5.22 19.95 5.08
N PRO A 27 4.29 20.61 4.38
CA PRO A 27 3.43 19.95 3.40
C PRO A 27 4.22 19.16 2.34
N ALA A 28 5.35 19.69 1.86
CA ALA A 28 6.20 19.02 0.87
C ALA A 28 6.84 17.74 1.42
N GLU A 29 7.38 17.78 2.64
CA GLU A 29 7.95 16.59 3.30
C GLU A 29 6.90 15.51 3.57
N ARG A 30 5.67 15.93 3.94
CA ARG A 30 4.56 15.00 4.12
C ARG A 30 4.17 14.32 2.80
N LEU A 31 4.12 15.08 1.71
CA LEU A 31 3.86 14.53 0.39
C LEU A 31 4.96 13.55 -0.04
N GLN A 32 6.24 13.91 0.16
CA GLN A 32 7.36 13.04 -0.16
C GLN A 32 7.30 11.73 0.64
N LEU A 33 6.99 11.81 1.94
CA LEU A 33 6.81 10.62 2.77
C LEU A 33 5.67 9.73 2.27
N ALA A 34 4.54 10.31 1.87
CA ALA A 34 3.41 9.56 1.33
C ALA A 34 3.77 8.85 0.00
N ILE A 35 4.54 9.52 -0.87
CA ILE A 35 5.04 8.92 -2.13
C ILE A 35 5.95 7.73 -1.83
N GLU A 36 6.90 7.87 -0.89
CA GLU A 36 7.80 6.78 -0.51
C GLU A 36 7.05 5.58 0.10
N LEU A 37 6.09 5.84 0.99
CA LEU A 37 5.24 4.80 1.55
C LEU A 37 4.43 4.08 0.47
N THR A 38 3.91 4.82 -0.52
CA THR A 38 3.18 4.23 -1.65
C THR A 38 4.09 3.31 -2.47
N ARG A 39 5.33 3.74 -2.76
CA ARG A 39 6.33 2.93 -3.47
C ARG A 39 6.69 1.67 -2.68
N ALA A 40 6.92 1.79 -1.38
CA ALA A 40 7.20 0.66 -0.51
C ALA A 40 6.04 -0.34 -0.46
N SER A 41 4.80 0.14 -0.29
CA SER A 41 3.60 -0.69 -0.28
C SER A 41 3.44 -1.48 -1.59
N ARG A 42 3.60 -0.84 -2.75
CA ARG A 42 3.55 -1.52 -4.06
C ARG A 42 4.62 -2.60 -4.23
N ARG A 43 5.84 -2.38 -3.71
CA ARG A 43 6.90 -3.41 -3.71
C ARG A 43 6.51 -4.62 -2.86
N LEU A 44 5.96 -4.38 -1.67
CA LEU A 44 5.49 -5.45 -0.78
C LEU A 44 4.34 -6.25 -1.41
N LEU A 45 3.38 -5.58 -2.04
CA LEU A 45 2.32 -6.25 -2.80
C LEU A 45 2.90 -7.12 -3.91
N ALA A 46 3.83 -6.60 -4.72
CA ALA A 46 4.46 -7.35 -5.80
C ALA A 46 5.23 -8.59 -5.28
N MET A 47 5.94 -8.47 -4.16
CA MET A 47 6.59 -9.62 -3.51
C MET A 47 5.57 -10.67 -3.05
N GLY A 48 4.46 -10.22 -2.46
CA GLY A 48 3.38 -11.10 -2.03
C GLY A 48 2.68 -11.82 -3.18
N VAL A 49 2.51 -11.16 -4.34
CA VAL A 49 1.99 -11.77 -5.57
C VAL A 49 2.97 -12.83 -6.08
N ARG A 50 4.25 -12.48 -6.29
CA ARG A 50 5.27 -13.43 -6.78
C ARG A 50 5.42 -14.66 -5.89
N ARG A 51 5.23 -14.50 -4.58
CA ARG A 51 5.28 -15.61 -3.63
C ARG A 51 4.10 -16.59 -3.81
N ARG A 52 2.91 -16.10 -4.17
CA ARG A 52 1.69 -16.91 -4.34
C ARG A 52 1.54 -17.46 -5.76
N HIS A 53 2.06 -16.73 -6.74
CA HIS A 53 2.00 -17.06 -8.17
C HIS A 53 3.42 -17.00 -8.75
N PRO A 54 4.30 -17.98 -8.44
CA PRO A 54 5.67 -18.01 -8.93
C PRO A 54 5.78 -18.15 -10.46
N GLU A 55 4.71 -18.57 -11.12
CA GLU A 55 4.59 -18.68 -12.58
C GLU A 55 4.30 -17.36 -13.28
N TYR A 56 3.97 -16.29 -12.54
CA TYR A 56 3.65 -15.00 -13.15
C TYR A 56 4.90 -14.28 -13.65
N ASP A 57 4.80 -13.74 -14.87
CA ASP A 57 5.77 -12.79 -15.39
C ASP A 57 5.60 -11.39 -14.74
N ASP A 58 6.50 -10.47 -15.06
CA ASP A 58 6.50 -9.13 -14.46
C ASP A 58 5.24 -8.31 -14.80
N GLU A 59 4.65 -8.52 -15.97
CA GLU A 59 3.44 -7.81 -16.39
C GLU A 59 2.21 -8.36 -15.66
N GLN A 60 2.13 -9.68 -15.50
CA GLN A 60 1.10 -10.34 -14.72
C GLN A 60 1.18 -9.92 -13.24
N VAL A 61 2.40 -9.84 -12.67
CA VAL A 61 2.60 -9.29 -11.32
C VAL A 61 2.14 -7.85 -11.23
N ARG A 62 2.47 -7.01 -12.22
CA ARG A 62 2.04 -5.60 -12.25
C ARG A 62 0.51 -5.49 -12.26
N LEU A 63 -0.18 -6.27 -13.10
CA LEU A 63 -1.64 -6.27 -13.22
C LEU A 63 -2.31 -6.80 -11.94
N ALA A 64 -1.77 -7.85 -11.32
CA ALA A 64 -2.21 -8.35 -10.02
C ALA A 64 -2.14 -7.26 -8.95
N VAL A 65 -1.00 -6.54 -8.86
CA VAL A 65 -0.86 -5.43 -7.90
C VAL A 65 -1.88 -4.33 -8.18
N ILE A 66 -2.15 -4.00 -9.46
CA ILE A 66 -3.17 -3.00 -9.81
C ILE A 66 -4.56 -3.48 -9.38
N ARG A 67 -4.91 -4.74 -9.61
CA ARG A 67 -6.21 -5.32 -9.19
C ARG A 67 -6.41 -5.28 -7.68
N LEU A 68 -5.35 -5.44 -6.88
CA LEU A 68 -5.42 -5.29 -5.41
C LEU A 68 -5.69 -3.85 -4.95
N THR A 69 -5.41 -2.86 -5.79
CA THR A 69 -5.47 -1.43 -5.41
C THR A 69 -6.67 -0.69 -5.97
N LEU A 70 -7.25 -1.16 -7.06
CA LEU A 70 -8.43 -0.56 -7.67
C LEU A 70 -9.70 -1.32 -7.26
N PRO A 71 -10.87 -0.66 -7.22
CA PRO A 71 -12.14 -1.36 -7.25
C PRO A 71 -12.21 -2.30 -8.46
N GLU A 72 -12.86 -3.44 -8.28
CA GLU A 72 -12.95 -4.50 -9.29
C GLU A 72 -13.54 -3.98 -10.61
N GLU A 73 -14.59 -3.14 -10.55
CA GLU A 73 -15.24 -2.58 -11.73
C GLU A 73 -14.28 -1.69 -12.53
N LEU A 74 -13.44 -0.91 -11.84
CA LEU A 74 -12.46 -0.03 -12.48
C LEU A 74 -11.29 -0.83 -13.07
N PHE A 75 -10.86 -1.89 -12.40
CA PHE A 75 -9.86 -2.80 -12.94
C PHE A 75 -10.34 -3.44 -14.24
N LEU A 76 -11.56 -4.00 -14.24
CA LEU A 76 -12.12 -4.67 -15.42
C LEU A 76 -12.39 -3.69 -16.57
N ALA A 77 -12.77 -2.46 -16.28
CA ALA A 77 -12.92 -1.42 -17.31
C ALA A 77 -11.59 -1.06 -17.98
N ALA A 78 -10.49 -0.99 -17.22
CA ALA A 78 -9.17 -0.63 -17.74
C ALA A 78 -8.37 -1.81 -18.32
N TYR A 79 -8.56 -3.03 -17.79
CA TYR A 79 -7.79 -4.23 -18.11
C TYR A 79 -8.70 -5.46 -18.36
N PRO A 80 -9.66 -5.39 -19.30
CA PRO A 80 -10.60 -6.49 -19.54
C PRO A 80 -9.93 -7.80 -19.96
N GLN A 81 -8.78 -7.72 -20.64
CA GLN A 81 -7.96 -8.87 -21.04
C GLN A 81 -7.35 -9.64 -19.85
N ALA A 82 -7.27 -9.01 -18.68
CA ALA A 82 -6.67 -9.57 -17.47
C ALA A 82 -7.72 -10.01 -16.44
N LYS A 83 -8.99 -10.16 -16.84
CA LYS A 83 -10.11 -10.51 -15.95
C LYS A 83 -9.90 -11.79 -15.13
N ASP A 84 -9.17 -12.76 -15.67
CA ASP A 84 -8.95 -14.06 -15.05
C ASP A 84 -7.68 -14.09 -14.18
N LEU A 85 -6.89 -13.01 -14.20
CA LEU A 85 -5.64 -12.89 -13.45
C LEU A 85 -5.91 -12.66 -11.97
N ARG A 86 -5.45 -13.56 -11.12
CA ARG A 86 -5.71 -13.51 -9.68
C ARG A 86 -4.51 -12.92 -8.96
N PRO A 87 -4.71 -11.92 -8.10
CA PRO A 87 -3.60 -11.33 -7.38
C PRO A 87 -3.05 -12.26 -6.30
#